data_AF-A0A7S2DTI4-F1
#
_entry.id   AF-A0A7S2DTI4-F1
#
_cell.length_a   1.000
_cell.length_b   1.000
_cell.length_c   1.000
_cell.angle_alpha   90.00
_cell.angle_beta   90.00
_cell.angle_gamma   90.00
#
_symmetry.space_group_name_H-M   'P 1'
#
loop_
_entity.id
_entity.type
_entity.pdbx_description
1 polymer ?
#
loop_
_entity_poly.entity_id
_entity_poly.type
_entity_poly.pdbx_seq_one_letter_code
_entity_poly.pdbx_strand_id
1 'polypeptide(L)'
;RRALERHCKGRRVLELGSGSGLLLVLAARAGASEVVGCEVNKALAEASREILRVNGLSDSDKPVKVECCDAHALELPRRFDVVAAELMDYTGPGEMIQELLSLAQAKWLKPGGVMIPSRLELYAFLAEYRMPEMPGGLELSVLEPWLAGTRHWPGCCWEQVSAQLSDDDGWSRLSGVARFMTFHFNAPEPPPMERKPAPVNFAVEAAGVANAVVWFWVAHLDDQERLCTAPVHSDFAAFRPERTCWEQALQSLPPMAVDPGERVQLLVEHRGNAIHWAHPGEHGEAGVASSA
;
A
#
# COMPACT_ATOMS: atom_id res chain seq x y z
N ARG A 1 -13.48 -11.06 0.89
CA ARG A 1 -14.76 -11.78 1.12
C ARG A 1 -14.74 -12.65 2.39
N ARG A 2 -13.93 -13.72 2.46
CA ARG A 2 -13.92 -14.66 3.61
C ARG A 2 -13.74 -13.98 4.98
N ALA A 3 -12.85 -12.99 5.07
CA ALA A 3 -12.67 -12.18 6.30
C ALA A 3 -13.96 -11.45 6.72
N LEU A 4 -14.67 -10.82 5.78
CA LEU A 4 -15.96 -10.16 6.07
C LEU A 4 -17.03 -11.17 6.52
N GLU A 5 -17.10 -12.34 5.89
CA GLU A 5 -18.03 -13.41 6.30
C GLU A 5 -17.80 -13.87 7.75
N ARG A 6 -16.53 -13.93 8.19
CA ARG A 6 -16.18 -14.25 9.59
C ARG A 6 -16.49 -13.12 10.56
N HIS A 7 -16.23 -11.88 10.18
CA HIS A 7 -16.23 -10.76 11.12
C HIS A 7 -17.50 -9.91 11.11
N CYS A 8 -18.35 -9.95 10.08
CA CYS A 8 -19.45 -9.00 9.94
C CYS A 8 -20.81 -9.51 10.46
N LYS A 9 -21.04 -10.83 10.56
CA LYS A 9 -22.36 -11.38 10.91
C LYS A 9 -22.89 -10.83 12.24
N GLY A 10 -24.06 -10.17 12.19
CA GLY A 10 -24.72 -9.55 13.34
C GLY A 10 -23.99 -8.34 13.94
N ARG A 11 -22.96 -7.83 13.26
CA ARG A 11 -22.07 -6.76 13.73
C ARG A 11 -22.24 -5.50 12.88
N ARG A 12 -21.92 -4.34 13.46
CA ARG A 12 -21.93 -3.07 12.74
C ARG A 12 -20.60 -2.83 12.05
N VAL A 13 -20.66 -2.46 10.78
CA VAL A 13 -19.49 -2.29 9.91
C VAL A 13 -19.42 -0.85 9.43
N LEU A 14 -18.25 -0.24 9.55
CA LEU A 14 -17.90 1.03 8.91
C LEU A 14 -16.85 0.75 7.83
N GLU A 15 -17.03 1.30 6.64
CA GLU A 15 -16.03 1.30 5.58
C GLU A 15 -15.60 2.75 5.29
N LEU A 16 -14.30 3.02 5.33
CA LEU A 16 -13.73 4.31 4.93
C LEU A 16 -13.14 4.18 3.53
N GLY A 17 -13.47 5.11 2.62
CA GLY A 17 -13.11 5.00 1.21
C GLY A 17 -13.95 3.95 0.48
N SER A 18 -15.28 3.99 0.66
CA SER A 18 -16.15 2.91 0.17
C SER A 18 -16.22 2.81 -1.36
N GLY A 19 -15.77 3.82 -2.11
CA GLY A 19 -15.67 3.80 -3.56
C GLY A 19 -16.99 3.40 -4.23
N SER A 20 -16.97 2.30 -4.98
CA SER A 20 -18.15 1.73 -5.64
C SER A 20 -19.12 0.97 -4.71
N GLY A 21 -18.80 0.84 -3.43
CA GLY A 21 -19.63 0.14 -2.43
C GLY A 21 -19.50 -1.38 -2.45
N LEU A 22 -18.45 -1.93 -3.06
CA LEU A 22 -18.26 -3.38 -3.17
C LEU A 22 -18.19 -4.04 -1.78
N LEU A 23 -17.38 -3.53 -0.85
CA LEU A 23 -17.29 -4.16 0.47
C LEU A 23 -18.56 -3.92 1.29
N LEU A 24 -19.28 -2.80 1.10
CA LEU A 24 -20.61 -2.60 1.67
C LEU A 24 -21.57 -3.74 1.30
N VAL A 25 -21.63 -4.08 0.00
CA VAL A 25 -22.46 -5.20 -0.51
C VAL A 25 -22.03 -6.52 0.12
N LEU A 26 -20.72 -6.78 0.20
CA LEU A 26 -20.18 -8.02 0.77
C LEU A 26 -20.46 -8.12 2.27
N ALA A 27 -20.29 -7.04 3.03
CA ALA A 27 -20.56 -6.99 4.46
C ALA A 27 -22.05 -7.18 4.75
N ALA A 28 -22.93 -6.54 3.97
CA ALA A 28 -24.37 -6.73 4.08
C ALA A 28 -24.77 -8.18 3.80
N ARG A 29 -24.23 -8.79 2.72
CA ARG A 29 -24.45 -10.21 2.39
C ARG A 29 -23.87 -11.18 3.42
N ALA A 30 -22.79 -10.79 4.11
CA ALA A 30 -22.24 -11.52 5.25
C ALA A 30 -23.14 -11.45 6.51
N GLY A 31 -24.24 -10.70 6.46
CA GLY A 31 -25.21 -10.61 7.54
C GLY A 31 -24.88 -9.53 8.56
N ALA A 32 -24.16 -8.47 8.17
CA ALA A 32 -23.98 -7.28 9.01
C ALA A 32 -25.31 -6.71 9.50
N SER A 33 -25.35 -6.28 10.77
CA SER A 33 -26.53 -5.66 11.36
C SER A 33 -26.69 -4.19 10.97
N GLU A 34 -25.61 -3.56 10.52
CA GLU A 34 -25.55 -2.19 10.01
C GLU A 34 -24.26 -2.04 9.21
N VAL A 35 -24.32 -1.34 8.08
CA VAL A 35 -23.17 -1.07 7.23
C VAL A 35 -23.20 0.41 6.83
N VAL A 36 -22.14 1.14 7.14
CA VAL A 36 -21.99 2.54 6.72
C VAL A 36 -20.72 2.66 5.92
N GLY A 37 -20.82 3.16 4.69
CA GLY A 37 -19.68 3.56 3.86
C GLY A 37 -19.49 5.06 3.89
N CYS A 38 -18.24 5.52 3.92
CA CYS A 38 -17.86 6.91 3.73
C CYS A 38 -17.08 7.03 2.42
N GLU A 39 -17.50 7.93 1.53
CA GLU A 39 -16.83 8.20 0.27
C GLU A 39 -16.79 9.70 0.00
N VAL A 40 -15.62 10.24 -0.32
CA VAL A 40 -15.44 11.69 -0.55
C VAL A 40 -15.83 12.10 -1.97
N ASN A 41 -15.62 11.22 -2.94
CA ASN A 41 -15.95 11.46 -4.34
C ASN A 41 -17.45 11.29 -4.57
N LYS A 42 -18.12 12.40 -4.87
CA LYS A 42 -19.57 12.43 -5.09
C LYS A 42 -20.05 11.45 -6.16
N ALA A 43 -19.33 11.31 -7.29
CA ALA A 43 -19.73 10.42 -8.36
C ALA A 43 -19.62 8.94 -7.95
N LEU A 44 -18.57 8.58 -7.20
CA LEU A 44 -18.44 7.22 -6.65
C LEU A 44 -19.50 6.94 -5.57
N ALA A 45 -19.79 7.90 -4.70
CA ALA A 45 -20.85 7.76 -3.70
C ALA A 45 -22.23 7.56 -4.35
N GLU A 46 -22.53 8.27 -5.44
CA GLU A 46 -23.76 8.07 -6.23
C GLU A 46 -23.78 6.68 -6.89
N ALA A 47 -22.67 6.26 -7.51
CA ALA A 47 -22.55 4.92 -8.10
C ALA A 47 -22.70 3.81 -7.05
N SER A 48 -22.14 4.00 -5.85
CA SER A 48 -22.27 3.07 -4.71
C SER A 48 -23.72 2.91 -4.27
N ARG A 49 -24.47 4.00 -4.13
CA ARG A 49 -25.91 3.95 -3.83
C ARG A 49 -26.70 3.21 -4.89
N GLU A 50 -26.38 3.41 -6.16
CA GLU A 50 -27.01 2.69 -7.27
C GLU A 50 -26.66 1.20 -7.27
N ILE A 51 -25.40 0.85 -6.98
CA ILE A 51 -24.95 -0.54 -6.83
C ILE A 51 -25.70 -1.23 -5.68
N LEU A 52 -25.88 -0.54 -4.55
CA LEU A 52 -26.70 -1.05 -3.45
C LEU A 52 -28.13 -1.30 -3.93
N ARG A 53 -28.73 -0.36 -4.68
CA ARG A 53 -30.12 -0.47 -5.17
C ARG A 53 -30.31 -1.67 -6.10
N VAL A 54 -29.46 -1.85 -7.10
CA VAL A 54 -29.57 -2.97 -8.05
C VAL A 54 -29.26 -4.32 -7.42
N ASN A 55 -28.53 -4.35 -6.30
CA ASN A 55 -28.32 -5.54 -5.47
C ASN A 55 -29.40 -5.73 -4.41
N GLY A 56 -30.46 -4.92 -4.44
CA GLY A 56 -31.60 -4.97 -3.52
C GLY A 56 -31.25 -4.57 -2.10
N LEU A 57 -30.22 -3.75 -1.87
CA LEU A 57 -29.73 -3.32 -0.55
C LEU A 57 -30.19 -1.91 -0.14
N SER A 58 -31.10 -1.29 -0.89
CA SER A 58 -31.61 0.07 -0.63
C SER A 58 -32.97 0.14 0.06
N ASP A 59 -33.54 -1.00 0.47
CA ASP A 59 -34.84 -1.05 1.16
C ASP A 59 -34.74 -0.44 2.57
N SER A 60 -35.84 0.15 3.08
CA SER A 60 -35.90 0.74 4.43
C SER A 60 -35.51 -0.21 5.56
N ASP A 61 -35.69 -1.51 5.32
CA ASP A 61 -35.43 -2.58 6.28
C ASP A 61 -33.95 -3.01 6.27
N LYS A 62 -33.15 -2.53 5.30
CA LYS A 62 -31.74 -2.85 5.15
C LYS A 62 -30.86 -1.72 5.67
N PRO A 63 -29.95 -2.01 6.61
CA PRO A 63 -29.23 -0.98 7.33
C PRO A 63 -27.92 -0.59 6.61
N VAL A 64 -27.95 -0.41 5.28
CA VAL A 64 -26.77 -0.04 4.47
C VAL A 64 -26.86 1.41 4.01
N LYS A 65 -25.86 2.22 4.32
CA LYS A 65 -25.82 3.67 4.00
C LYS A 65 -24.49 4.07 3.40
N VAL A 66 -24.52 5.13 2.58
CA VAL A 66 -23.34 5.77 1.99
C VAL A 66 -23.37 7.25 2.33
N GLU A 67 -22.43 7.67 3.18
CA GLU A 67 -22.16 9.07 3.51
C GLU A 67 -21.17 9.64 2.48
N CYS A 68 -21.52 10.79 1.90
CA CYS A 68 -20.69 11.46 0.90
C CYS A 68 -19.95 12.64 1.54
N CYS A 69 -18.82 12.37 2.17
CA CYS A 69 -18.00 13.39 2.84
C CYS A 69 -16.55 12.95 2.99
N ASP A 70 -15.71 13.91 3.35
CA ASP A 70 -14.36 13.63 3.86
C ASP A 70 -14.48 12.89 5.20
N ALA A 71 -13.69 11.81 5.37
CA ALA A 71 -13.69 11.01 6.59
C ALA A 71 -13.34 11.84 7.84
N HIS A 72 -12.50 12.87 7.75
CA HIS A 72 -12.20 13.77 8.87
C HIS A 72 -13.42 14.57 9.34
N ALA A 73 -14.34 14.89 8.42
CA ALA A 73 -15.60 15.59 8.70
C ALA A 73 -16.78 14.66 8.98
N LEU A 74 -16.58 13.35 8.87
CA LEU A 74 -17.62 12.35 9.15
C LEU A 74 -18.01 12.40 10.63
N GLU A 75 -19.31 12.39 10.89
CA GLU A 75 -19.87 12.32 12.24
C GLU A 75 -20.92 11.21 12.27
N LEU A 76 -20.70 10.22 13.14
CA LEU A 76 -21.57 9.06 13.27
C LEU A 76 -22.02 8.92 14.72
N PRO A 77 -23.31 8.67 14.97
CA PRO A 77 -23.86 8.68 16.33
C PRO A 77 -23.41 7.48 17.18
N ARG A 78 -22.70 6.51 16.60
CA ARG A 78 -22.38 5.22 17.24
C ARG A 78 -21.01 4.72 16.78
N ARG A 79 -20.41 3.87 17.62
CA ARG A 79 -19.19 3.10 17.32
C ARG A 79 -19.50 1.76 16.66
N PHE A 80 -18.58 1.26 15.85
CA PHE A 80 -18.69 0.07 15.01
C PHE A 80 -17.86 -1.08 15.56
N ASP A 81 -18.32 -2.28 15.28
CA ASP A 81 -17.65 -3.51 15.70
C ASP A 81 -16.52 -3.88 14.73
N VAL A 82 -16.70 -3.54 13.44
CA VAL A 82 -15.72 -3.74 12.37
C VAL A 82 -15.50 -2.43 11.64
N VAL A 83 -14.25 -2.09 11.39
CA VAL A 83 -13.86 -1.04 10.43
C VAL A 83 -13.12 -1.72 9.28
N ALA A 84 -13.53 -1.47 8.05
CA ALA A 84 -12.86 -1.96 6.86
C ALA A 84 -12.31 -0.77 6.05
N ALA A 85 -11.17 -0.99 5.40
CA ALA A 85 -10.61 -0.06 4.44
C ALA A 85 -9.90 -0.84 3.32
N GLU A 86 -10.06 -0.37 2.10
CA GLU A 86 -9.30 -0.78 0.93
C GLU A 86 -8.74 0.52 0.34
N LEU A 87 -7.67 1.00 0.98
CA LEU A 87 -7.06 2.31 0.77
C LEU A 87 -5.54 2.10 0.61
N MET A 88 -5.16 1.06 -0.12
CA MET A 88 -3.78 0.76 -0.44
C MET A 88 -3.52 1.00 -1.92
N ASP A 89 -2.43 1.68 -2.23
CA ASP A 89 -1.89 1.81 -3.58
C ASP A 89 -0.71 0.84 -3.78
N TYR A 90 0.05 1.02 -4.86
CA TYR A 90 1.26 0.23 -5.14
C TYR A 90 2.35 0.41 -4.06
N THR A 91 2.39 1.56 -3.35
CA THR A 91 3.35 1.80 -2.27
C THR A 91 2.93 1.13 -0.95
N GLY A 92 1.62 0.92 -0.76
CA GLY A 92 1.01 0.40 0.45
C GLY A 92 0.24 1.48 1.22
N PRO A 93 0.92 2.50 1.79
CA PRO A 93 0.27 3.55 2.56
C PRO A 93 -0.21 4.77 1.74
N GLY A 94 0.03 4.82 0.42
CA GLY A 94 -0.14 6.02 -0.42
C GLY A 94 -1.54 6.63 -0.41
N GLU A 95 -2.57 5.84 -0.13
CA GLU A 95 -3.98 6.27 -0.05
C GLU A 95 -4.46 6.50 1.40
N MET A 96 -3.58 6.97 2.29
CA MET A 96 -3.94 7.39 3.65
C MET A 96 -4.50 6.28 4.57
N ILE A 97 -4.34 5.00 4.23
CA ILE A 97 -4.86 3.89 5.05
C ILE A 97 -4.41 3.99 6.51
N GLN A 98 -3.16 4.39 6.76
CA GLN A 98 -2.64 4.52 8.11
C GLN A 98 -3.39 5.60 8.89
N GLU A 99 -3.54 6.78 8.30
CA GLU A 99 -4.21 7.91 8.91
C GLU A 99 -5.69 7.62 9.15
N LEU A 100 -6.39 7.13 8.14
CA LEU A 100 -7.83 6.90 8.22
C LEU A 100 -8.19 5.74 9.15
N LEU A 101 -7.39 4.67 9.21
CA LEU A 101 -7.59 3.63 10.21
C LEU A 101 -7.25 4.13 11.62
N SER A 102 -6.21 4.96 11.80
CA SER A 102 -5.91 5.56 13.11
C SER A 102 -7.04 6.49 13.59
N LEU A 103 -7.61 7.29 12.67
CA LEU A 103 -8.79 8.12 12.92
C LEU A 103 -9.99 7.26 13.32
N ALA A 104 -10.24 6.17 12.59
CA ALA A 104 -11.32 5.25 12.87
C ALA A 104 -11.17 4.59 14.24
N GLN A 105 -9.94 4.24 14.63
CA GLN A 105 -9.65 3.68 15.95
C GLN A 105 -10.12 4.64 17.05
N ALA A 106 -9.75 5.91 16.92
CA ALA A 106 -10.06 6.94 17.90
C ALA A 106 -11.57 7.26 17.94
N LYS A 107 -12.20 7.50 16.78
CA LYS A 107 -13.58 8.00 16.71
C LYS A 107 -14.63 6.90 16.71
N TRP A 108 -14.45 5.85 15.91
CA TRP A 108 -15.56 4.95 15.54
C TRP A 108 -15.37 3.50 15.93
N LEU A 109 -14.18 2.98 16.19
CA LEU A 109 -14.03 1.58 16.58
C LEU A 109 -14.44 1.37 18.05
N LYS A 110 -15.21 0.32 18.34
CA LYS A 110 -15.46 -0.11 19.73
C LYS A 110 -14.20 -0.69 20.38
N PRO A 111 -14.09 -0.66 21.72
CA PRO A 111 -13.15 -1.52 22.42
C PRO A 111 -13.34 -2.99 22.02
N GLY A 112 -12.26 -3.67 21.62
CA GLY A 112 -12.31 -5.04 21.10
C GLY A 112 -12.91 -5.18 19.69
N GLY A 113 -13.15 -4.06 18.99
CA GLY A 113 -13.50 -4.07 17.58
C GLY A 113 -12.33 -4.55 16.70
N VAL A 114 -12.63 -4.85 15.45
CA VAL A 114 -11.65 -5.39 14.49
C VAL A 114 -11.53 -4.45 13.30
N MET A 115 -10.30 -4.11 12.92
CA MET A 115 -9.98 -3.49 11.64
C MET A 115 -9.58 -4.53 10.60
N ILE A 116 -10.00 -4.30 9.36
CA ILE A 116 -9.66 -5.07 8.18
C ILE A 116 -9.10 -4.09 7.13
N PRO A 117 -7.82 -4.20 6.73
CA PRO A 117 -6.85 -5.19 7.16
C PRO A 117 -6.47 -5.05 8.65
N SER A 118 -6.05 -6.15 9.27
CA SER A 118 -5.55 -6.16 10.65
C SER A 118 -4.09 -5.74 10.74
N ARG A 119 -3.32 -6.00 9.67
CA ARG A 119 -1.89 -5.71 9.57
C ARG A 119 -1.47 -5.52 8.12
N LEU A 120 -0.55 -4.60 7.87
CA LEU A 120 0.13 -4.43 6.58
C LEU A 120 1.64 -4.61 6.78
N GLU A 121 2.24 -5.55 6.07
CA GLU A 121 3.69 -5.79 6.08
C GLU A 121 4.30 -5.37 4.76
N LEU A 122 5.45 -4.69 4.78
CA LEU A 122 6.15 -4.25 3.58
C LEU A 122 7.52 -4.92 3.46
N TYR A 123 7.81 -5.33 2.23
CA TYR A 123 8.97 -6.14 1.85
C TYR A 123 9.67 -5.52 0.66
N ALA A 124 11.00 -5.47 0.69
CA ALA A 124 11.80 -4.88 -0.36
C ALA A 124 12.92 -5.82 -0.82
N PHE A 125 13.43 -5.60 -2.03
CA PHE A 125 14.64 -6.22 -2.56
C PHE A 125 15.35 -5.27 -3.53
N LEU A 126 16.62 -5.55 -3.80
CA LEU A 126 17.40 -4.86 -4.82
C LEU A 126 17.13 -5.46 -6.19
N ALA A 127 16.97 -4.58 -7.18
CA ALA A 127 16.80 -4.96 -8.56
C ALA A 127 17.81 -4.25 -9.45
N GLU A 128 18.18 -4.94 -10.52
CA GLU A 128 18.63 -4.30 -11.74
C GLU A 128 17.39 -4.04 -12.59
N TYR A 129 17.14 -2.79 -12.94
CA TYR A 129 16.06 -2.38 -13.83
C TYR A 129 16.68 -1.75 -15.08
N ARG A 130 16.43 -2.36 -16.24
CA ARG A 130 16.94 -1.99 -17.54
C ARG A 130 15.84 -1.37 -18.39
N MET A 131 16.22 -0.51 -19.31
CA MET A 131 15.30 -0.02 -20.32
C MET A 131 14.89 -1.18 -21.24
N PRO A 132 13.62 -1.24 -21.66
CA PRO A 132 13.21 -2.21 -22.67
C PRO A 132 13.98 -1.97 -23.96
N GLU A 133 14.24 -3.03 -24.72
CA GLU A 133 14.87 -2.91 -26.04
C GLU A 133 14.02 -2.00 -26.95
N MET A 134 14.64 -0.97 -27.51
CA MET A 134 13.94 -0.06 -28.40
C MET A 134 13.82 -0.65 -29.81
N PRO A 135 12.69 -0.43 -30.51
CA PRO A 135 12.51 -0.90 -31.87
C PRO A 135 13.67 -0.47 -32.78
N GLY A 136 14.17 -1.41 -33.59
CA GLY A 136 15.28 -1.16 -34.51
C GLY A 136 16.67 -1.34 -33.89
N GLY A 137 16.78 -1.95 -32.70
CA GLY A 137 18.07 -2.22 -32.05
C GLY A 137 18.77 -0.95 -31.55
N LEU A 138 17.99 0.08 -31.24
CA LEU A 138 18.52 1.32 -30.69
C LEU A 138 18.97 1.07 -29.24
N GLU A 139 20.27 1.08 -29.04
CA GLU A 139 20.89 0.96 -27.73
C GLU A 139 20.74 2.30 -26.98
N LEU A 140 20.03 2.28 -25.84
CA LEU A 140 19.86 3.44 -24.95
C LEU A 140 20.28 3.17 -23.50
N SER A 141 20.98 2.07 -23.18
CA SER A 141 21.38 1.74 -21.80
C SER A 141 22.24 2.84 -21.16
N VAL A 142 22.96 3.62 -21.97
CA VAL A 142 23.71 4.80 -21.49
C VAL A 142 22.83 5.85 -20.80
N LEU A 143 21.50 5.84 -21.04
CA LEU A 143 20.53 6.71 -20.38
C LEU A 143 19.99 6.13 -19.07
N GLU A 144 20.16 4.83 -18.79
CA GLU A 144 19.64 4.17 -17.59
C GLU A 144 20.11 4.83 -16.28
N PRO A 145 21.40 5.19 -16.11
CA PRO A 145 21.85 5.92 -14.92
C PRO A 145 21.17 7.29 -14.75
N TRP A 146 20.76 7.91 -15.85
CA TRP A 146 20.13 9.24 -15.86
C TRP A 146 18.63 9.17 -15.67
N LEU A 147 17.97 8.08 -16.09
CA LEU A 147 16.57 7.81 -15.78
C LEU A 147 16.34 7.54 -14.28
N ALA A 148 17.34 6.92 -13.63
CA ALA A 148 17.36 6.78 -12.18
C ALA A 148 17.45 8.13 -11.44
N GLY A 149 18.25 9.08 -11.96
CA GLY A 149 18.46 10.39 -11.33
C GLY A 149 17.42 11.46 -11.69
N THR A 150 16.78 11.40 -12.86
CA THR A 150 15.86 12.45 -13.35
C THR A 150 14.47 12.46 -12.72
N ARG A 151 14.11 11.45 -11.90
CA ARG A 151 12.89 11.51 -11.06
C ARG A 151 13.10 12.24 -9.74
N HIS A 152 14.34 12.61 -9.41
CA HIS A 152 14.70 13.43 -8.25
C HIS A 152 14.54 14.93 -8.56
N TRP A 153 13.33 15.35 -8.91
CA TRP A 153 13.01 16.79 -8.96
C TRP A 153 12.50 17.18 -7.57
N PRO A 154 13.15 18.13 -6.86
CA PRO A 154 12.64 18.61 -5.58
C PRO A 154 11.18 19.08 -5.73
N GLY A 155 10.24 18.34 -5.14
CA GLY A 155 8.79 18.62 -5.24
C GLY A 155 8.00 17.79 -6.27
N CYS A 156 8.61 16.83 -6.98
CA CYS A 156 7.85 15.84 -7.77
C CYS A 156 7.43 14.66 -6.89
N CYS A 157 6.13 14.41 -6.76
CA CYS A 157 5.56 13.21 -6.13
C CYS A 157 5.81 11.89 -6.90
N TRP A 158 6.72 11.90 -7.88
CA TRP A 158 7.03 10.80 -8.81
C TRP A 158 8.36 10.10 -8.51
N GLU A 159 8.95 10.30 -7.32
CA GLU A 159 10.16 9.57 -6.88
C GLU A 159 9.91 8.05 -6.84
N GLN A 160 8.66 7.66 -6.63
CA GLN A 160 8.19 6.28 -6.63
C GLN A 160 7.33 6.05 -7.86
N VAL A 161 7.56 4.93 -8.54
CA VAL A 161 6.77 4.59 -9.71
C VAL A 161 6.16 3.21 -9.55
N SER A 162 4.90 3.14 -9.97
CA SER A 162 4.15 1.91 -10.17
C SER A 162 4.88 1.10 -11.23
N ALA A 163 5.42 -0.06 -10.84
CA ALA A 163 6.14 -0.96 -11.71
C ALA A 163 5.34 -2.27 -11.83
N GLN A 164 4.76 -2.50 -13.01
CA GLN A 164 4.19 -3.79 -13.35
C GLN A 164 5.33 -4.79 -13.64
N LEU A 165 5.88 -5.41 -12.61
CA LEU A 165 6.90 -6.44 -12.74
C LEU A 165 6.24 -7.78 -13.08
N SER A 166 5.80 -7.92 -14.34
CA SER A 166 5.45 -9.21 -14.95
C SER A 166 6.68 -9.92 -15.52
N ASP A 167 6.53 -11.20 -15.84
CA ASP A 167 7.57 -12.07 -16.42
C ASP A 167 8.19 -11.42 -17.68
N ASP A 168 9.38 -10.81 -17.49
CA ASP A 168 10.39 -10.19 -18.37
C ASP A 168 9.91 -9.52 -19.70
N ASP A 169 10.21 -8.24 -19.97
CA ASP A 169 11.55 -7.71 -20.21
C ASP A 169 11.92 -6.48 -19.36
N GLY A 170 13.19 -6.40 -18.94
CA GLY A 170 13.82 -5.18 -18.43
C GLY A 170 14.07 -5.13 -16.93
N TRP A 171 14.04 -6.23 -16.17
CA TRP A 171 14.51 -6.21 -14.78
C TRP A 171 15.02 -7.57 -14.29
N SER A 172 15.74 -7.58 -13.15
CA SER A 172 16.23 -8.78 -12.48
C SER A 172 16.37 -8.55 -10.98
N ARG A 173 15.90 -9.49 -10.16
CA ARG A 173 16.10 -9.47 -8.70
C ARG A 173 17.55 -9.83 -8.36
N LEU A 174 18.24 -8.96 -7.63
CA LEU A 174 19.65 -9.16 -7.24
C LEU A 174 19.82 -9.63 -5.80
N SER A 175 18.83 -9.42 -4.93
CA SER A 175 18.93 -9.75 -3.51
C SER A 175 17.78 -10.61 -2.99
N GLY A 176 17.98 -11.21 -1.83
CA GLY A 176 16.91 -11.73 -1.00
C GLY A 176 15.89 -10.64 -0.61
N VAL A 177 14.70 -11.06 -0.20
CA VAL A 177 13.62 -10.16 0.21
C VAL A 177 13.73 -9.82 1.70
N ALA A 178 13.75 -8.54 2.04
CA ALA A 178 13.80 -8.04 3.41
C ALA A 178 12.48 -7.39 3.82
N ARG A 179 11.89 -7.82 4.94
CA ARG A 179 10.78 -7.09 5.58
C ARG A 179 11.33 -5.84 6.26
N PHE A 180 10.88 -4.67 5.85
CA PHE A 180 11.39 -3.40 6.39
C PHE A 180 10.38 -2.65 7.24
N MET A 181 9.07 -2.93 7.09
CA MET A 181 8.04 -2.21 7.83
C MET A 181 6.81 -3.06 8.12
N THR A 182 6.11 -2.71 9.21
CA THR A 182 4.84 -3.32 9.58
C THR A 182 3.94 -2.30 10.26
N PHE A 183 2.68 -2.22 9.81
CA PHE A 183 1.60 -1.46 10.43
C PHE A 183 0.64 -2.43 11.12
N HIS A 184 0.43 -2.26 12.43
CA HIS A 184 -0.49 -3.08 13.21
C HIS A 184 -1.76 -2.27 13.51
N PHE A 185 -2.78 -2.39 12.66
CA PHE A 185 -4.00 -1.57 12.78
C PHE A 185 -4.90 -1.97 13.96
N ASN A 186 -4.80 -3.23 14.42
CA ASN A 186 -5.51 -3.71 15.61
C ASN A 186 -4.72 -3.59 16.92
N ALA A 187 -3.52 -2.99 16.89
CA ALA A 187 -2.77 -2.72 18.13
C ALA A 187 -3.52 -1.67 18.98
N PRO A 188 -3.38 -1.68 20.33
CA PRO A 188 -4.04 -0.69 21.18
C PRO A 188 -3.68 0.77 20.85
N GLU A 189 -2.44 0.99 20.40
CA GLU A 189 -1.94 2.28 19.95
C GLU A 189 -1.86 2.30 18.42
N PRO A 190 -2.29 3.39 17.77
CA PRO A 190 -2.19 3.51 16.32
C PRO A 190 -0.72 3.54 15.89
N PRO A 191 -0.41 3.03 14.68
CA PRO A 191 0.95 3.10 14.16
C PRO A 191 1.43 4.57 14.01
N PRO A 192 2.71 4.86 14.28
CA PRO A 192 3.25 6.22 14.19
C PRO A 192 3.28 6.71 12.75
N MET A 193 2.83 7.94 12.51
CA MET A 193 2.72 8.54 11.17
C MET A 193 4.10 8.79 10.52
N GLU A 194 5.15 8.84 11.32
CA GLU A 194 6.51 9.06 10.85
C GLU A 194 7.46 8.06 11.49
N ARG A 195 8.44 7.59 10.72
CA ARG A 195 9.55 6.77 11.19
C ARG A 195 10.84 7.37 10.65
N LYS A 196 11.78 7.63 11.55
CA LYS A 196 13.11 8.12 11.20
C LYS A 196 13.84 7.13 10.28
N PRO A 197 14.80 7.59 9.47
CA PRO A 197 15.62 6.71 8.64
C PRO A 197 16.19 5.54 9.45
N ALA A 198 15.93 4.32 8.99
CA ALA A 198 16.38 3.08 9.64
C ALA A 198 17.08 2.16 8.63
N PRO A 199 18.16 1.47 9.02
CA PRO A 199 18.90 0.61 8.11
C PRO A 199 18.15 -0.68 7.78
N VAL A 200 18.18 -1.06 6.51
CA VAL A 200 17.72 -2.34 5.97
C VAL A 200 18.89 -2.95 5.20
N ASN A 201 19.18 -4.22 5.48
CA ASN A 201 20.28 -4.94 4.85
C ASN A 201 19.74 -5.95 3.84
N PHE A 202 20.27 -5.90 2.63
CA PHE A 202 19.96 -6.81 1.53
C PHE A 202 21.14 -7.75 1.31
N ALA A 203 20.90 -9.05 1.37
CA ALA A 203 21.89 -10.06 1.01
C ALA A 203 21.83 -10.29 -0.50
N VAL A 204 22.94 -10.03 -1.19
CA VAL A 204 23.03 -10.16 -2.64
C VAL A 204 23.11 -11.64 -3.01
N GLU A 205 22.22 -12.06 -3.92
CA GLU A 205 22.05 -13.44 -4.38
C GLU A 205 22.50 -13.62 -5.84
N ALA A 206 22.52 -12.54 -6.64
CA ALA A 206 22.94 -12.54 -8.03
C ALA A 206 23.83 -11.33 -8.33
N ALA A 207 24.81 -11.52 -9.22
CA ALA A 207 25.67 -10.44 -9.71
C ALA A 207 24.88 -9.52 -10.65
N GLY A 208 25.18 -8.23 -10.64
CA GLY A 208 24.55 -7.26 -11.56
C GLY A 208 24.79 -5.81 -11.13
N VAL A 209 24.04 -4.88 -11.72
CA VAL A 209 24.04 -3.47 -11.33
C VAL A 209 22.75 -3.17 -10.56
N ALA A 210 22.84 -3.09 -9.24
CA ALA A 210 21.73 -2.61 -8.41
C ALA A 210 21.50 -1.13 -8.70
N ASN A 211 20.38 -0.81 -9.32
CA ASN A 211 19.99 0.56 -9.68
C ASN A 211 18.55 0.89 -9.24
N ALA A 212 17.89 -0.03 -8.53
CA ALA A 212 16.57 0.17 -7.98
C ALA A 212 16.38 -0.63 -6.70
N VAL A 213 15.57 -0.07 -5.80
CA VAL A 213 14.90 -0.82 -4.73
C VAL A 213 13.43 -0.96 -5.10
N VAL A 214 12.96 -2.20 -5.09
CA VAL A 214 11.58 -2.55 -5.34
C VAL A 214 10.95 -3.01 -4.05
N TRP A 215 9.73 -2.59 -3.78
CA TRP A 215 8.95 -3.13 -2.67
C TRP A 215 7.52 -3.44 -3.03
N PHE A 216 6.94 -4.30 -2.19
CA PHE A 216 5.57 -4.75 -2.25
C PHE A 216 5.05 -4.93 -0.82
N TRP A 217 3.77 -5.24 -0.70
CA TRP A 217 3.12 -5.40 0.59
C TRP A 217 2.31 -6.69 0.69
N VAL A 218 2.08 -7.09 1.94
CA VAL A 218 1.17 -8.17 2.34
C VAL A 218 0.18 -7.60 3.34
N ALA A 219 -1.08 -7.49 2.94
CA ALA A 219 -2.18 -7.08 3.79
C ALA A 219 -2.82 -8.32 4.43
N HIS A 220 -2.66 -8.48 5.73
CA HIS A 220 -3.37 -9.49 6.50
C HIS A 220 -4.78 -8.95 6.77
N LEU A 221 -5.79 -9.59 6.17
CA LEU A 221 -7.18 -9.18 6.36
C LEU A 221 -7.69 -9.63 7.74
N ASP A 222 -7.25 -10.82 8.15
CA ASP A 222 -7.38 -11.41 9.48
C ASP A 222 -6.25 -12.44 9.67
N ASP A 223 -6.36 -13.31 10.68
CA ASP A 223 -5.36 -14.35 10.94
C ASP A 223 -5.30 -15.47 9.87
N GLN A 224 -6.27 -15.52 8.96
CA GLN A 224 -6.44 -16.59 7.96
C GLN A 224 -6.24 -16.12 6.52
N GLU A 225 -6.54 -14.86 6.22
CA GLU A 225 -6.53 -14.34 4.84
C GLU A 225 -5.52 -13.23 4.67
N ARG A 226 -4.88 -13.26 3.49
CA ARG A 226 -3.90 -12.27 3.09
C ARG A 226 -4.15 -11.86 1.65
N LEU A 227 -3.83 -10.62 1.34
CA LEU A 227 -3.62 -10.12 -0.01
C LEU A 227 -2.15 -9.74 -0.15
N CYS A 228 -1.59 -9.91 -1.33
CA CYS A 228 -0.19 -9.63 -1.58
C CYS A 228 0.03 -9.03 -2.97
N THR A 229 0.96 -8.09 -3.05
CA THR A 229 1.39 -7.43 -4.30
C THR A 229 2.79 -7.84 -4.71
N ALA A 230 3.30 -8.99 -4.25
CA ALA A 230 4.64 -9.45 -4.64
C ALA A 230 4.75 -9.67 -6.16
N PRO A 231 5.95 -9.46 -6.75
CA PRO A 231 6.23 -9.79 -8.15
C PRO A 231 5.90 -11.25 -8.49
N VAL A 232 5.78 -11.52 -9.79
CA VAL A 232 5.50 -12.89 -10.28
C VAL A 232 6.72 -13.77 -9.91
N HIS A 233 6.50 -15.05 -9.60
CA HIS A 233 7.56 -15.98 -9.16
C HIS A 233 8.32 -15.57 -7.89
N SER A 234 7.58 -15.22 -6.84
CA SER A 234 8.14 -15.00 -5.51
C SER A 234 7.69 -16.09 -4.52
N ASP A 235 8.40 -16.21 -3.40
CA ASP A 235 7.99 -17.07 -2.26
C ASP A 235 6.60 -16.70 -1.69
N PHE A 236 6.06 -15.55 -2.12
CA PHE A 236 4.74 -15.04 -1.74
C PHE A 236 3.64 -15.41 -2.73
N ALA A 237 3.94 -16.18 -3.79
CA ALA A 237 3.00 -16.54 -4.85
C ALA A 237 1.70 -17.17 -4.32
N ALA A 238 1.76 -17.93 -3.22
CA ALA A 238 0.60 -18.55 -2.59
C ALA A 238 -0.46 -17.55 -2.08
N PHE A 239 -0.08 -16.30 -1.82
CA PHE A 239 -0.96 -15.24 -1.30
C PHE A 239 -1.32 -14.19 -2.34
N ARG A 240 -0.78 -14.31 -3.56
CA ARG A 240 -1.05 -13.37 -4.63
C ARG A 240 -2.42 -13.65 -5.24
N PRO A 241 -3.29 -12.63 -5.42
CA PRO A 241 -4.55 -12.82 -6.13
C PRO A 241 -4.29 -13.07 -7.62
N GLU A 242 -5.13 -13.88 -8.26
CA GLU A 242 -5.06 -14.18 -9.70
C GLU A 242 -5.15 -12.91 -10.58
N ARG A 243 -5.87 -11.89 -10.09
CA ARG A 243 -5.99 -10.57 -10.71
C ARG A 243 -5.82 -9.51 -9.65
N THR A 244 -5.06 -8.47 -9.96
CA THR A 244 -4.86 -7.32 -9.08
C THR A 244 -4.73 -6.05 -9.90
N CYS A 245 -5.22 -4.94 -9.35
CA CYS A 245 -4.96 -3.59 -9.85
C CYS A 245 -3.71 -2.97 -9.23
N TRP A 246 -3.09 -3.62 -8.24
CA TRP A 246 -1.87 -3.14 -7.61
C TRP A 246 -0.65 -3.67 -8.33
N GLU A 247 0.31 -2.78 -8.47
CA GLU A 247 1.64 -3.06 -8.96
C GLU A 247 2.63 -3.05 -7.78
N GLN A 248 3.92 -3.13 -8.09
CA GLN A 248 4.98 -2.95 -7.11
C GLN A 248 5.44 -1.50 -7.13
N ALA A 249 6.02 -1.06 -6.02
CA ALA A 249 6.65 0.24 -5.98
C ALA A 249 8.15 0.12 -6.26
N LEU A 250 8.66 1.05 -7.04
CA LEU A 250 10.06 1.13 -7.40
C LEU A 250 10.59 2.53 -7.11
N GLN A 251 11.72 2.59 -6.42
CA GLN A 251 12.54 3.79 -6.31
C GLN A 251 13.91 3.51 -6.92
N SER A 252 14.35 4.40 -7.80
CA SER A 252 15.67 4.29 -8.41
C SER A 252 16.77 4.62 -7.41
N LEU A 253 17.94 4.01 -7.62
CA LEU A 253 19.16 4.21 -6.85
C LEU A 253 20.31 4.57 -7.80
N PRO A 254 21.34 5.28 -7.32
CA PRO A 254 22.61 5.35 -8.03
C PRO A 254 23.11 3.92 -8.37
N PRO A 255 23.56 3.66 -9.61
CA PRO A 255 23.94 2.32 -10.02
C PRO A 255 25.16 1.84 -9.23
N MET A 256 25.05 0.62 -8.71
CA MET A 256 26.09 -0.03 -7.91
C MET A 256 26.29 -1.47 -8.40
N ALA A 257 27.52 -1.79 -8.80
CA ALA A 257 27.89 -3.17 -9.08
C ALA A 257 27.85 -3.98 -7.78
N VAL A 258 27.23 -5.15 -7.83
CA VAL A 258 27.11 -6.06 -6.69
C VAL A 258 27.45 -7.49 -7.09
N ASP A 259 28.03 -8.25 -6.15
CA ASP A 259 28.37 -9.66 -6.32
C ASP A 259 27.66 -10.55 -5.28
N PRO A 260 27.32 -11.82 -5.61
CA PRO A 260 26.70 -12.75 -4.68
C PRO A 260 27.50 -12.90 -3.38
N GLY A 261 26.82 -12.84 -2.24
CA GLY A 261 27.42 -12.90 -0.90
C GLY A 261 27.75 -11.53 -0.30
N GLU A 262 27.67 -10.45 -1.07
CA GLU A 262 27.75 -9.09 -0.55
C GLU A 262 26.51 -8.71 0.27
N ARG A 263 26.68 -7.67 1.08
CA ARG A 263 25.59 -7.03 1.81
C ARG A 263 25.52 -5.56 1.45
N VAL A 264 24.37 -5.15 0.95
CA VAL A 264 24.04 -3.75 0.69
C VAL A 264 23.15 -3.25 1.81
N GLN A 265 23.47 -2.09 2.36
CA GLN A 265 22.61 -1.40 3.33
C GLN A 265 22.01 -0.15 2.70
N LEU A 266 20.69 0.01 2.83
CA LEU A 266 19.97 1.24 2.55
C LEU A 266 19.28 1.74 3.81
N LEU A 267 19.01 3.03 3.88
CA LEU A 267 18.18 3.65 4.91
C LEU A 267 16.77 3.82 4.35
N VAL A 268 15.75 3.42 5.12
CA VAL A 268 14.35 3.65 4.79
C VAL A 268 13.73 4.66 5.76
N GLU A 269 13.10 5.68 5.21
CA GLU A 269 12.32 6.68 5.93
C GLU A 269 10.84 6.56 5.56
N HIS A 270 9.96 6.85 6.51
CA HIS A 270 8.51 6.90 6.27
C HIS A 270 7.93 8.19 6.85
N ARG A 271 7.18 8.94 6.04
CA ARG A 271 6.51 10.18 6.44
C ARG A 271 5.11 10.25 5.86
N GLY A 272 4.10 10.16 6.73
CA GLY A 272 2.70 10.16 6.30
C GLY A 272 2.41 8.94 5.42
N ASN A 273 2.25 9.20 4.13
CA ASN A 273 1.94 8.17 3.13
C ASN A 273 3.15 7.84 2.22
N ALA A 274 4.30 8.46 2.46
CA ALA A 274 5.49 8.32 1.63
C ALA A 274 6.55 7.41 2.27
N ILE A 275 7.26 6.67 1.43
CA ILE A 275 8.40 5.82 1.80
C ILE A 275 9.60 6.25 0.96
N HIS A 276 10.74 6.49 1.58
CA HIS A 276 11.93 6.94 0.86
C HIS A 276 13.14 6.08 1.23
N TRP A 277 13.94 5.72 0.22
CA TRP A 277 15.17 4.95 0.38
C TRP A 277 16.38 5.80 0.06
N ALA A 278 17.46 5.67 0.83
CA ALA A 278 18.70 6.42 0.61
C ALA A 278 19.93 5.59 0.96
N HIS A 279 21.09 5.94 0.41
CA HIS A 279 22.35 5.35 0.86
C HIS A 279 22.76 5.89 2.25
N PRO A 280 23.44 5.09 3.10
CA PRO A 280 24.04 5.54 4.36
C PRO A 280 25.16 6.58 4.11
N GLY A 281 24.78 7.82 3.84
CA GLY A 281 25.69 8.92 3.48
C GLY A 281 24.99 10.12 2.84
N GLU A 282 23.80 9.93 2.27
CA GLU A 282 23.05 10.99 1.58
C GLU A 282 22.26 11.91 2.53
N HIS A 283 21.98 11.49 3.77
CA HIS A 283 21.32 12.33 4.77
C HIS A 283 22.23 13.38 5.44
N GLY A 284 23.38 13.70 4.83
CA GLY A 284 24.43 14.56 5.39
C GLY A 284 24.37 16.05 5.06
N GLU A 285 23.58 16.51 4.07
CA GLU A 285 23.67 17.90 3.58
C GLU A 285 22.31 18.57 3.27
N ALA A 286 21.33 18.44 4.18
CA ALA A 286 20.11 19.29 4.16
C ALA A 286 20.09 20.28 5.34
N GLY A 287 21.26 20.71 5.80
CA GLY A 287 21.44 21.73 6.82
C GLY A 287 22.42 22.79 6.36
N VAL A 288 21.97 24.04 6.36
CA VAL A 288 22.71 25.29 6.08
C VAL A 288 22.76 25.71 4.60
N ALA A 289 21.71 26.42 4.19
CA ALA A 289 21.86 27.63 3.39
C ALA A 289 20.69 28.59 3.67
N SER A 290 20.65 29.14 4.88
CA SER A 290 20.00 30.43 5.12
C SER A 290 21.03 31.53 4.90
N SER A 291 21.05 32.16 3.72
CA SER A 291 21.43 33.57 3.52
C SER A 291 21.62 33.90 2.03
N ALA A 292 20.66 34.65 1.48
CA ALA A 292 20.87 35.92 0.77
C ALA A 292 19.49 36.54 0.50
#